data_AF-A0A0S8D218-F1
#
_entry.id   AF-A0A0S8D218-F1
#
_cell.length_a   1.000
_cell.length_b   1.000
_cell.length_c   1.000
_cell.angle_alpha   90.00
_cell.angle_beta   90.00
_cell.angle_gamma   90.00
#
_symmetry.space_group_name_H-M   'P 1'
#
loop_
_entity.id
_entity.type
_entity.pdbx_description
1 polymer ?
#
loop_
_entity_poly.entity_id
_entity_poly.type
_entity_poly.pdbx_seq_one_letter_code
_entity_poly.pdbx_strand_id
1 'polypeptide(L)'
;MNRSFFRNSLSRSREFPLVNVWKDGNSATFTTEIPGLDKADIEITVVGRNITLKGSRTPEELSEGESYHRKERWYGKFSRTIEMPFVID
;
A
#
# COMPACT_ATOMS: atom_id res chain seq x y z
N MET A 1 -5.55 -25.19 -6.81
CA MET A 1 -6.62 -24.19 -6.68
C MET A 1 -6.74 -23.82 -5.22
N ASN A 2 -6.23 -22.66 -4.79
CA ASN A 2 -6.46 -22.12 -3.44
C ASN A 2 -7.00 -20.70 -3.56
N ARG A 3 -8.33 -20.57 -3.58
CA ARG A 3 -9.06 -19.29 -3.55
C ARG A 3 -9.32 -18.83 -2.11
N SER A 4 -8.36 -19.04 -1.20
CA SER A 4 -8.45 -18.68 0.22
C SER A 4 -7.48 -17.57 0.62
N PHE A 5 -7.05 -16.75 -0.35
CA PHE A 5 -6.14 -15.61 -0.13
C PHE A 5 -6.87 -14.26 -0.16
N PHE A 6 -8.14 -14.24 -0.56
CA PHE A 6 -8.96 -13.03 -0.62
C PHE A 6 -9.99 -13.06 0.49
N ARG A 7 -9.56 -12.85 1.74
CA ARG A 7 -10.51 -12.54 2.82
C ARG A 7 -10.97 -11.11 2.62
N ASN A 8 -12.17 -10.98 2.07
CA ASN A 8 -12.86 -9.73 1.80
C ASN A 8 -13.00 -8.90 3.09
N SER A 9 -12.22 -7.83 3.23
CA SER A 9 -12.56 -6.75 4.16
C SER A 9 -13.53 -5.83 3.43
N LEU A 10 -14.79 -5.82 3.86
CA LEU A 10 -15.88 -5.00 3.31
C LEU A 10 -15.73 -3.51 3.69
N SER A 11 -14.55 -2.92 3.47
CA SER A 11 -14.37 -1.48 3.41
C SER A 11 -14.11 -1.10 1.96
N ARG A 12 -15.03 -0.35 1.36
CA ARG A 12 -14.86 0.33 0.07
C ARG A 12 -13.77 1.41 0.07
N SER A 13 -12.84 1.41 1.05
CA SER A 13 -11.60 2.15 0.88
C SER A 13 -10.90 1.60 -0.35
N ARG A 14 -10.66 2.43 -1.37
CA ARG A 14 -9.73 2.11 -2.46
C ARG A 14 -8.49 1.50 -1.81
N GLU A 15 -8.27 0.21 -1.99
CA GLU A 15 -7.11 -0.47 -1.40
C GLU A 15 -5.85 0.22 -1.93
N PHE A 16 -5.25 1.08 -1.11
CA PHE A 16 -4.04 1.80 -1.44
C PHE A 16 -2.98 1.51 -0.39
N PRO A 17 -1.72 1.29 -0.81
CA PRO A 17 -1.31 1.17 -2.21
C PRO A 17 -1.61 -0.22 -2.75
N LEU A 18 -1.79 -0.37 -4.07
CA LEU A 18 -1.94 -1.70 -4.69
C LEU A 18 -0.61 -2.46 -4.62
N VAL A 19 -0.67 -3.77 -4.36
CA VAL A 19 0.53 -4.58 -4.15
C VAL A 19 0.45 -5.86 -4.98
N ASN A 20 1.56 -6.18 -5.63
CA ASN A 20 1.81 -7.50 -6.20
C ASN A 20 2.84 -8.23 -5.36
N VAL A 21 2.66 -9.54 -5.23
CA VAL A 21 3.55 -10.41 -4.46
C VAL A 21 3.78 -11.70 -5.21
N TRP A 22 5.03 -12.13 -5.30
CA TRP A 22 5.40 -13.45 -5.80
C TRP A 22 6.62 -14.00 -5.06
N LYS A 23 6.89 -15.28 -5.26
CA LYS A 23 7.99 -16.02 -4.65
C LYS A 23 8.91 -16.55 -5.73
N ASP A 24 10.21 -16.45 -5.52
CA ASP A 24 11.24 -17.12 -6.32
C ASP A 24 12.26 -17.81 -5.41
N GLY A 25 12.35 -19.13 -5.52
CA GLY A 25 13.20 -19.97 -4.68
C GLY A 25 12.94 -19.75 -3.18
N ASN A 26 13.93 -19.15 -2.51
CA ASN A 26 13.86 -18.84 -1.08
C ASN A 26 13.60 -17.35 -0.77
N SER A 27 13.19 -16.56 -1.77
CA SER A 27 12.90 -15.13 -1.62
C SER A 27 11.46 -14.80 -2.03
N ALA A 28 10.91 -13.76 -1.44
CA ALA A 28 9.63 -13.18 -1.82
C ALA A 28 9.85 -11.74 -2.29
N THR A 29 9.16 -11.34 -3.35
CA THR A 29 9.24 -9.97 -3.87
C THR A 29 7.88 -9.30 -3.72
N PHE A 30 7.92 -8.08 -3.19
CA PHE A 30 6.77 -7.20 -3.02
C PHE A 30 6.98 -5.96 -3.87
N THR A 31 6.02 -5.65 -4.73
CA THR A 31 6.05 -4.42 -5.52
C THR A 31 4.77 -3.63 -5.33
N THR A 32 4.92 -2.32 -5.23
CA THR A 32 3.83 -1.40 -5.01
C THR A 32 4.19 -0.04 -5.59
N GLU A 33 3.19 0.73 -5.96
CA GLU A 33 3.37 2.08 -6.47
C GLU A 33 2.82 3.08 -5.45
N ILE A 34 3.70 3.96 -4.96
CA ILE A 34 3.34 5.01 -4.00
C ILE A 34 3.92 6.36 -4.47
N PRO A 35 3.32 6.99 -5.50
CA PRO A 35 3.88 8.21 -6.07
C PRO A 35 3.72 9.41 -5.13
N GLY A 36 4.74 10.27 -5.09
CA GLY A 36 4.70 11.53 -4.34
C GLY A 36 4.99 11.40 -2.85
N LEU A 37 5.68 10.34 -2.43
CA LEU A 37 6.34 10.23 -1.14
C LEU A 37 7.82 9.93 -1.33
N ASP A 38 8.66 10.44 -0.44
CA ASP A 38 10.04 10.00 -0.34
C ASP A 38 10.11 8.63 0.34
N LYS A 39 11.19 7.88 0.05
CA LYS A 39 11.39 6.55 0.64
C LYS A 39 11.43 6.59 2.17
N ALA A 40 11.90 7.70 2.75
CA ALA A 40 11.99 7.89 4.19
C ALA A 40 10.61 8.05 4.87
N ASP A 41 9.58 8.46 4.12
CA ASP A 41 8.22 8.66 4.64
C ASP A 41 7.36 7.38 4.58
N ILE A 42 7.97 6.27 4.15
CA ILE A 42 7.33 4.96 4.01
C ILE A 42 7.87 4.05 5.11
N GLU A 43 6.99 3.64 6.02
CA GLU A 43 7.32 2.68 7.07
C GLU A 43 6.96 1.27 6.60
N ILE A 44 7.93 0.37 6.64
CA ILE A 44 7.75 -1.07 6.35
C ILE A 44 8.10 -1.85 7.61
N THR A 45 7.17 -2.67 8.07
CA THR A 45 7.35 -3.54 9.23
C THR A 45 7.04 -4.98 8.87
N VAL A 46 7.84 -5.91 9.40
CA VAL A 46 7.67 -7.34 9.22
C VAL A 46 7.55 -7.97 10.59
N VAL A 47 6.44 -8.68 10.83
CA VAL A 47 6.20 -9.39 12.09
C VAL A 47 5.63 -10.77 11.78
N GLY A 48 6.45 -11.80 11.99
CA GLY A 48 6.10 -13.19 11.72
C GLY A 48 5.78 -13.39 10.23
N ARG A 49 4.49 -13.49 9.92
CA ARG A 49 4.00 -13.71 8.54
C ARG A 49 3.44 -12.45 7.89
N ASN A 50 3.39 -11.33 8.62
CA ASN A 50 2.73 -10.11 8.16
C ASN A 50 3.75 -9.08 7.73
N ILE A 51 3.58 -8.55 6.52
CA ILE A 51 4.23 -7.31 6.10
C ILE A 51 3.21 -6.19 6.19
N THR A 52 3.57 -5.11 6.87
CA THR A 52 2.76 -3.91 6.96
C THR A 52 3.49 -2.72 6.38
N LEU A 53 2.82 -2.02 5.48
CA LEU A 53 3.28 -0.86 4.76
C LEU A 53 2.41 0.34 5.16
N LYS A 54 3.03 1.39 5.70
CA LYS A 54 2.34 2.59 6.15
C LYS A 54 3.00 3.84 5.57
N GLY A 55 2.22 4.90 5.49
CA GLY A 55 2.70 6.22 5.11
C GLY A 55 1.57 7.23 5.09
N SER A 56 1.92 8.47 4.77
CA SER A 56 0.95 9.56 4.69
C SER A 56 1.30 10.50 3.55
N ARG A 57 0.39 10.63 2.58
CA ARG A 57 0.53 11.60 1.50
C ARG A 57 -0.21 12.88 1.85
N THR A 58 0.48 14.01 1.84
CA THR A 58 -0.16 15.32 2.02
C THR A 58 -0.97 15.70 0.77
N PRO A 59 -2.11 16.39 0.92
CA PRO A 59 -2.81 16.98 -0.22
C PRO A 59 -1.96 18.09 -0.84
N GLU A 60 -2.11 18.27 -2.16
CA GLU A 60 -1.56 19.42 -2.86
C GLU A 60 -2.29 20.70 -2.45
N GLU A 61 -1.52 21.73 -2.08
CA GLU A 61 -2.00 23.08 -1.83
C GLU A 61 -2.14 23.81 -3.18
N LEU A 62 -3.32 24.36 -3.44
CA LEU A 62 -3.58 25.18 -4.62
C LEU A 62 -3.36 26.65 -4.28
N SER A 63 -2.82 27.41 -5.23
CA SER A 63 -2.64 28.85 -5.06
C SER A 63 -3.99 29.59 -5.15
N GLU A 64 -4.01 30.85 -4.73
CA GLU A 64 -5.21 31.68 -4.83
C GLU A 64 -5.67 31.80 -6.30
N GLY A 65 -6.95 31.52 -6.55
CA GLY A 65 -7.54 31.50 -7.90
C GLY A 65 -7.44 30.17 -8.64
N GLU A 66 -6.71 29.18 -8.13
CA GLU A 66 -6.63 27.84 -8.73
C GLU A 66 -7.74 26.90 -8.24
N SER A 67 -8.22 26.02 -9.12
CA SER A 67 -9.20 24.99 -8.75
C SER A 67 -8.97 23.70 -9.53
N TYR A 68 -9.35 22.57 -8.91
CA TYR A 68 -9.31 21.29 -9.60
C TYR A 68 -10.45 21.22 -10.62
N HIS A 69 -10.14 21.07 -11.91
CA HIS A 69 -11.13 20.58 -12.88
C HIS A 69 -11.44 19.08 -12.67
N ARG A 70 -10.47 18.32 -12.16
CA ARG A 70 -10.59 16.89 -11.83
C ARG A 70 -9.55 16.50 -10.78
N LYS A 71 -9.94 15.73 -9.76
CA LYS A 71 -9.05 15.23 -8.71
C LYS A 71 -9.30 13.74 -8.47
N GLU A 72 -8.42 12.90 -9.01
CA GLU A 72 -8.54 11.43 -8.90
C GLU A 72 -7.53 10.82 -7.94
N ARG A 73 -6.37 11.48 -7.80
CA ARG A 73 -5.26 11.06 -6.95
C ARG A 73 -5.67 11.15 -5.48
N TRP A 74 -5.42 10.07 -4.75
CA TRP A 74 -5.67 9.99 -3.33
C TRP A 74 -4.59 10.73 -2.52
N TYR A 75 -4.98 11.23 -1.36
CA TYR A 75 -4.10 11.75 -0.30
C TYR A 75 -4.65 11.31 1.06
N GLY A 76 -3.82 11.36 2.09
CA GLY A 76 -4.14 10.92 3.44
C GLY A 76 -3.16 9.87 3.97
N LYS A 77 -3.55 9.21 5.07
CA LYS A 77 -2.78 8.10 5.67
C LYS A 77 -3.20 6.76 5.09
N PHE A 78 -2.24 5.90 4.81
CA PHE A 78 -2.49 4.52 4.37
C PHE A 78 -1.79 3.53 5.31
N SER A 79 -2.38 2.34 5.41
CA SER A 79 -1.82 1.20 6.11
C SER A 79 -2.31 -0.06 5.41
N ARG A 80 -1.40 -0.79 4.77
CA ARG A 80 -1.71 -2.06 4.10
C ARG A 80 -0.93 -3.17 4.74
N THR A 81 -1.63 -4.17 5.25
CA THR A 81 -1.04 -5.39 5.80
C THR A 81 -1.32 -6.56 4.87
N ILE A 82 -0.29 -7.34 4.57
CA ILE A 82 -0.37 -8.54 3.74
C ILE A 82 0.19 -9.70 4.57
N GLU A 83 -0.63 -10.74 4.73
CA GLU A 83 -0.21 -11.98 5.36
C GLU A 83 0.37 -12.93 4.30
N MET A 84 1.57 -13.43 4.56
CA MET A 84 2.26 -14.40 3.72
C MET A 84 1.98 -15.83 4.16
N PRO A 85 2.07 -16.82 3.25
CA PRO A 85 1.91 -18.23 3.59
C PRO A 85 3.06 -18.81 4.44
N PHE A 86 4.10 -18.02 4.70
CA PHE A 86 5.31 -18.40 5.44
C PHE A 86 5.81 -17.25 6.32
N VAL A 87 6.65 -17.58 7.31
CA VAL A 87 7.34 -16.60 8.15
C VAL A 87 8.43 -15.92 7.33
N ILE A 88 8.56 -14.62 7.52
CA ILE A 88 9.58 -13.79 6.87
C ILE A 88 10.67 -13.56 7.92
N ASP A 89 11.91 -13.81 7.52
CA ASP A 89 13.13 -13.56 8.30
C ASP A 89 13.68 -12.16 8.00
#